data_AF-A0A964F7E1-F1
#
_entry.id   AF-A0A964F7E1-F1
#
_cell.length_a   1.000
_cell.length_b   1.000
_cell.length_c   1.000
_cell.angle_alpha   90.00
_cell.angle_beta   90.00
_cell.angle_gamma   90.00
#
_symmetry.space_group_name_H-M   'P 1'
#
loop_
_entity.id
_entity.type
_entity.pdbx_description
1 polymer ?
#
loop_
_entity_poly.entity_id
_entity_poly.type
_entity_poly.pdbx_seq_one_letter_code
_entity_poly.pdbx_strand_id
1 'polypeptide(L)'
;MPETTPQIDEASFHPIDREKLLAPQISTHAPRILLLYGSLRQRSFSRLATEEAARILARYGAETRTFDPHGLPLVDDAGPNHPKAKELLDLVTWSEGMVWCSPERHGAMTGVMKTQIDWIPLSLGAVRPSQGKTLAVMQVCGGSQSFNAVNQLRILGRWMRLVTIPNQSSIAKAFMEFDDDDRMKPSPYYDRLVDVMEELMKFTLLTRDRADYLVDRYSERKESAEQLSKRVNQRAI
;
A
#
# COMPACT_ATOMS: atom_id res chain seq x y z
N MET A 1 -25.23 -32.75 5.02
CA MET A 1 -25.88 -32.01 3.92
C MET A 1 -25.09 -32.32 2.65
N PRO A 2 -25.70 -32.50 1.47
CA PRO A 2 -24.92 -32.79 0.28
C PRO A 2 -24.05 -31.57 -0.03
N GLU A 3 -22.74 -31.78 -0.09
CA GLU A 3 -21.72 -30.78 -0.42
C GLU A 3 -21.73 -30.45 -1.93
N THR A 4 -22.91 -30.22 -2.51
CA THR A 4 -23.01 -29.93 -3.95
C THR A 4 -22.90 -28.42 -4.18
N THR A 5 -22.07 -28.05 -5.16
CA THR A 5 -21.79 -26.66 -5.54
C THR A 5 -22.08 -26.43 -7.03
N PRO A 6 -23.34 -26.62 -7.49
CA PRO A 6 -23.67 -26.68 -8.92
C PRO A 6 -23.45 -25.37 -9.69
N GLN A 7 -23.18 -24.25 -9.01
CA GLN A 7 -22.82 -22.97 -9.65
C GLN A 7 -21.33 -22.84 -9.99
N ILE A 8 -20.50 -23.78 -9.53
CA ILE A 8 -19.07 -23.84 -9.83
C ILE A 8 -18.85 -24.35 -11.26
N ASP A 9 -18.01 -23.64 -12.00
CA ASP A 9 -17.48 -24.08 -13.29
C ASP A 9 -16.26 -24.97 -13.04
N GLU A 10 -16.43 -26.28 -13.21
CA GLU A 10 -15.42 -27.29 -12.90
C GLU A 10 -14.11 -27.10 -13.70
N ALA A 11 -14.18 -26.53 -14.91
CA ALA A 11 -13.00 -26.24 -15.72
C ALA A 11 -12.11 -25.15 -15.11
N SER A 12 -12.70 -24.21 -14.37
CA SER A 12 -12.03 -23.08 -13.72
C SER A 12 -11.73 -23.33 -12.23
N PHE A 13 -12.34 -24.35 -11.63
CA PHE A 13 -12.23 -24.71 -10.22
C PHE A 13 -11.00 -25.59 -9.95
N HIS A 14 -9.84 -24.95 -9.95
CA HIS A 14 -8.59 -25.64 -9.68
C HIS A 14 -8.40 -25.86 -8.18
N PRO A 15 -7.87 -27.02 -7.74
CA PRO A 15 -7.49 -27.23 -6.36
C PRO A 15 -6.37 -26.27 -5.94
N ILE A 16 -6.22 -26.05 -4.63
CA ILE A 16 -5.13 -25.23 -4.11
C ILE A 16 -3.79 -25.95 -4.33
N ASP A 17 -2.93 -25.34 -5.13
CA ASP A 17 -1.56 -25.77 -5.39
C ASP A 17 -0.68 -25.39 -4.20
N ARG A 18 -0.43 -26.39 -3.35
CA ARG A 18 0.37 -26.22 -2.13
C ARG A 18 1.84 -25.93 -2.43
N GLU A 19 2.36 -26.41 -3.55
CA GLU A 19 3.75 -26.21 -3.93
C GLU A 19 3.98 -24.75 -4.31
N LYS A 20 3.14 -24.20 -5.21
CA LYS A 20 3.15 -22.77 -5.55
C LYS A 20 2.94 -21.86 -4.34
N LEU A 21 2.10 -22.28 -3.39
CA LEU A 21 1.78 -21.49 -2.21
C LEU A 21 2.87 -21.51 -1.13
N LEU A 22 3.48 -22.67 -0.87
CA LEU A 22 4.34 -22.87 0.31
C LEU A 22 5.82 -22.94 -0.03
N ALA A 23 6.19 -23.28 -1.27
CA ALA A 23 7.57 -23.45 -1.71
C ALA A 23 7.87 -22.66 -3.01
N PRO A 24 7.55 -21.35 -3.09
CA PRO A 24 7.97 -20.56 -4.24
C PRO A 24 9.49 -20.43 -4.27
N GLN A 25 10.05 -20.15 -5.45
CA GLN A 25 11.44 -19.75 -5.55
C GLN A 25 11.65 -18.40 -4.86
N ILE A 26 12.46 -18.38 -3.81
CA ILE A 26 12.64 -17.20 -2.95
C ILE A 26 13.53 -16.17 -3.64
N SER A 27 13.04 -14.93 -3.72
CA SER A 27 13.83 -13.81 -4.24
C SER A 27 14.98 -13.46 -3.30
N THR A 28 16.16 -13.21 -3.87
CA THR A 28 17.40 -12.91 -3.12
C THR A 28 17.67 -11.42 -2.98
N HIS A 29 16.95 -10.56 -3.71
CA HIS A 29 17.10 -9.12 -3.58
C HIS A 29 16.35 -8.59 -2.34
N ALA A 30 16.82 -7.43 -1.87
CA ALA A 30 16.20 -6.69 -0.77
C ALA A 30 14.71 -6.39 -1.05
N PRO A 31 13.80 -6.54 -0.07
CA PRO A 31 12.41 -6.11 -0.21
C PRO A 31 12.30 -4.65 -0.61
N ARG A 32 11.48 -4.33 -1.61
CA ARG A 32 11.33 -2.96 -2.13
C ARG A 32 10.13 -2.27 -1.52
N ILE A 33 10.37 -1.28 -0.68
CA ILE A 33 9.29 -0.58 0.05
C ILE A 33 9.18 0.88 -0.41
N LEU A 34 8.01 1.25 -0.94
CA LEU A 34 7.68 2.63 -1.27
C LEU A 34 6.99 3.31 -0.09
N LEU A 35 7.46 4.51 0.27
CA LEU A 35 6.87 5.30 1.34
C LEU A 35 6.22 6.58 0.79
N LEU A 36 4.99 6.83 1.21
CA LEU A 36 4.18 8.01 0.85
C LEU A 36 3.78 8.77 2.12
N TYR A 37 3.84 10.10 2.09
CA TYR A 37 3.44 10.97 3.21
C TYR A 37 2.42 12.04 2.81
N GLY A 38 1.58 12.45 3.75
CA GLY A 38 0.41 13.30 3.52
C GLY A 38 0.58 14.80 3.81
N SER A 39 1.78 15.37 3.81
CA SER A 39 1.93 16.81 4.09
C SER A 39 3.15 17.45 3.44
N LEU A 40 2.92 18.60 2.82
CA LEU A 40 3.91 19.49 2.19
C LEU A 40 4.42 20.60 3.12
N ARG A 41 4.13 20.53 4.43
CA ARG A 41 4.68 21.51 5.39
C ARG A 41 6.18 21.34 5.47
N GLN A 42 6.90 22.45 5.62
CA GLN A 42 8.35 22.45 5.83
C GLN A 42 8.75 21.48 6.96
N ARG A 43 8.12 21.64 8.13
CA ARG A 43 8.18 20.68 9.24
C ARG A 43 6.91 19.81 9.23
N SER A 44 7.04 18.59 8.73
CA SER A 44 5.94 17.66 8.48
C SER A 44 6.13 16.39 9.31
N PHE A 45 5.35 16.22 10.39
CA PHE A 45 5.49 15.04 11.25
C PHE A 45 5.14 13.72 10.55
N SER A 46 4.30 13.74 9.51
CA SER A 46 4.07 12.56 8.67
C SER A 46 5.30 12.22 7.84
N ARG A 47 6.01 13.24 7.31
CA ARG A 47 7.29 13.03 6.60
C ARG A 47 8.34 12.49 7.58
N LEU A 48 8.50 13.10 8.75
CA LEU A 48 9.46 12.65 9.76
C LEU A 48 9.19 11.22 10.26
N ALA A 49 7.93 10.87 10.55
CA ALA A 49 7.55 9.51 10.89
C ALA A 49 7.83 8.51 9.74
N THR A 50 7.66 8.96 8.50
CA THR A 50 7.98 8.17 7.30
C THR A 50 9.49 7.95 7.15
N GLU A 51 10.32 8.94 7.49
CA GLU A 51 11.77 8.80 7.50
C GLU A 51 12.27 7.84 8.57
N GLU A 52 11.67 7.84 9.77
CA GLU A 52 11.96 6.84 10.80
C GLU A 52 11.55 5.43 10.35
N ALA A 53 10.36 5.30 9.74
CA ALA A 53 9.93 4.05 9.12
C ALA A 53 10.95 3.55 8.09
N ALA A 54 11.44 4.42 7.20
CA ALA A 54 12.46 4.06 6.21
C ALA A 54 13.77 3.60 6.86
N ARG A 55 14.25 4.30 7.91
CA ARG A 55 15.46 3.89 8.66
C ARG A 55 15.30 2.51 9.31
N ILE A 56 14.15 2.23 9.90
CA ILE A 56 13.84 0.93 10.52
C ILE A 56 13.81 -0.17 9.44
N LEU A 57 13.11 0.06 8.34
CA LEU A 57 13.02 -0.89 7.21
C LEU A 57 14.38 -1.18 6.58
N ALA A 58 15.21 -0.15 6.37
CA ALA A 58 16.57 -0.32 5.86
C ALA A 58 17.42 -1.18 6.81
N ARG A 59 17.25 -1.05 8.13
CA ARG A 59 17.89 -1.93 9.12
C ARG A 59 17.41 -3.38 9.08
N TYR A 60 16.17 -3.61 8.66
CA TYR A 60 15.66 -4.95 8.36
C TYR A 60 16.07 -5.47 6.97
N GLY A 61 16.80 -4.67 6.19
CA GLY A 61 17.36 -5.07 4.89
C GLY A 61 16.49 -4.73 3.68
N ALA A 62 15.50 -3.83 3.80
CA ALA A 62 14.74 -3.34 2.65
C ALA A 62 15.49 -2.25 1.86
N GLU A 63 15.24 -2.22 0.54
CA GLU A 63 15.48 -1.04 -0.29
C GLU A 63 14.26 -0.13 -0.16
N THR A 64 14.43 1.08 0.38
CA THR A 64 13.34 2.03 0.60
C THR A 64 13.42 3.20 -0.37
N ARG A 65 12.29 3.62 -0.94
CA ARG A 65 12.16 4.88 -1.69
C ARG A 65 10.99 5.68 -1.16
N THR A 66 11.21 6.97 -0.91
CA THR A 66 10.16 7.90 -0.49
C THR A 66 9.80 8.79 -1.66
N PHE A 67 8.51 8.88 -1.99
CA PHE A 67 8.04 9.81 -3.00
C PHE A 67 7.84 11.20 -2.37
N ASP A 68 8.39 12.23 -3.02
CA ASP A 68 8.08 13.62 -2.68
C ASP A 68 6.86 14.10 -3.48
N PRO A 69 5.71 14.42 -2.85
CA PRO A 69 4.52 14.88 -3.57
C PRO A 69 4.54 16.35 -3.97
N HIS A 70 5.62 17.11 -3.72
CA HIS A 70 5.74 18.48 -4.23
C HIS A 70 5.59 18.51 -5.76
N GLY A 71 4.70 19.39 -6.25
CA GLY A 71 4.41 19.54 -7.67
C GLY A 71 3.54 18.44 -8.28
N LEU A 72 3.00 17.50 -7.50
CA LEU A 72 1.98 16.57 -7.99
C LEU A 72 0.65 17.32 -8.18
N PRO A 73 0.08 17.40 -9.40
CA PRO A 73 -1.16 18.12 -9.67
C PRO A 73 -2.35 17.37 -9.07
N LEU A 74 -3.51 18.04 -9.01
CA LEU A 74 -4.76 17.34 -8.76
C LEU A 74 -5.03 16.36 -9.90
N VAL A 75 -5.67 15.24 -9.58
CA VAL A 75 -6.12 14.30 -10.61
C VAL A 75 -7.09 15.00 -11.55
N ASP A 76 -7.01 14.69 -12.83
CA ASP A 76 -7.74 15.31 -13.94
C ASP A 76 -7.32 16.75 -14.32
N ASP A 77 -6.46 17.41 -13.53
CA ASP A 77 -5.89 18.74 -13.87
C ASP A 77 -4.64 18.63 -14.76
N ALA A 78 -4.06 17.43 -14.87
CA ALA A 78 -2.97 17.12 -15.79
C ALA A 78 -3.18 15.75 -16.44
N GLY A 79 -2.51 15.52 -17.56
CA GLY A 79 -2.48 14.20 -18.21
C GLY A 79 -1.57 13.21 -17.48
N PRO A 80 -1.67 11.90 -17.78
CA PRO A 80 -0.85 10.85 -17.17
C PRO A 80 0.65 10.98 -17.45
N ASN A 81 1.02 11.80 -18.43
CA ASN A 81 2.43 12.10 -18.78
C ASN A 81 3.06 13.17 -17.88
N HIS A 82 2.34 13.71 -16.88
CA HIS A 82 2.91 14.66 -15.94
C HIS A 82 4.12 14.03 -15.20
N PRO A 83 5.29 14.69 -15.13
CA PRO A 83 6.51 14.07 -14.60
C PRO A 83 6.35 13.45 -13.21
N LYS A 84 5.67 14.14 -12.29
CA LYS A 84 5.40 13.62 -10.93
C LYS A 84 4.43 12.45 -10.89
N ALA A 85 3.44 12.41 -11.78
CA ALA A 85 2.51 11.29 -11.87
C ALA A 85 3.23 10.04 -12.41
N LYS A 86 4.09 10.22 -13.42
CA LYS A 86 4.95 9.16 -13.96
C LYS A 86 5.93 8.64 -12.90
N GLU A 87 6.62 9.54 -12.20
CA GLU A 87 7.55 9.17 -11.12
C GLU A 87 6.85 8.34 -10.03
N LEU A 88 5.67 8.79 -9.58
CA LEU A 88 4.88 8.04 -8.61
C LEU A 88 4.52 6.65 -9.13
N LEU A 89 4.06 6.55 -10.38
CA LEU A 89 3.70 5.28 -10.98
C LEU A 89 4.91 4.34 -11.16
N ASP A 90 6.06 4.87 -11.54
CA ASP A 90 7.31 4.10 -11.66
C ASP A 90 7.72 3.53 -10.28
N LEU A 91 7.60 4.34 -9.22
CA LEU A 91 7.86 3.91 -7.84
C LEU A 91 6.86 2.86 -7.35
N VAL A 92 5.57 3.05 -7.63
CA VAL A 92 4.54 2.07 -7.30
C VAL A 92 4.77 0.77 -8.05
N THR A 93 5.23 0.83 -9.30
CA THR A 93 5.53 -0.37 -10.10
C THR A 93 6.75 -1.11 -9.54
N TRP A 94 7.79 -0.38 -9.14
CA TRP A 94 9.02 -0.92 -8.53
C TRP A 94 8.79 -1.62 -7.18
N SER A 95 7.83 -1.17 -6.37
CA SER A 95 7.67 -1.65 -5.00
C SER A 95 7.05 -3.04 -4.88
N GLU A 96 7.30 -3.72 -3.77
CA GLU A 96 6.68 -4.99 -3.34
C GLU A 96 5.78 -4.77 -2.11
N GLY A 97 6.07 -3.70 -1.36
CA GLY A 97 5.27 -3.23 -0.24
C GLY A 97 5.26 -1.71 -0.15
N MET A 98 4.33 -1.17 0.63
CA MET A 98 4.18 0.27 0.79
C MET A 98 3.95 0.67 2.26
N VAL A 99 4.33 1.90 2.59
CA VAL A 99 3.96 2.59 3.83
C VAL A 99 3.23 3.88 3.48
N TRP A 100 2.02 4.06 4.00
CA TRP A 100 1.25 5.30 3.83
C TRP A 100 1.11 6.01 5.17
N CYS A 101 1.67 7.22 5.28
CA CYS A 101 1.58 8.04 6.48
C CYS A 101 0.80 9.34 6.23
N SER A 102 -0.44 9.42 6.70
CA SER A 102 -1.24 10.65 6.60
C SER A 102 -1.30 11.37 7.94
N PRO A 103 -1.14 12.70 7.98
CA PRO A 103 -1.70 13.47 9.09
C PRO A 103 -3.22 13.26 9.18
N GLU A 104 -3.77 13.49 10.35
CA GLU A 104 -5.20 13.71 10.50
C GLU A 104 -5.50 15.21 10.41
N ARG A 105 -6.20 15.62 9.35
CA ARG A 105 -6.60 17.01 9.10
C ARG A 105 -8.12 17.06 9.06
N HIS A 106 -8.71 17.91 9.91
CA HIS A 106 -10.17 17.99 10.09
C HIS A 106 -10.82 16.62 10.33
N GLY A 107 -10.14 15.74 11.09
CA GLY A 107 -10.66 14.42 11.46
C GLY A 107 -10.59 13.36 10.36
N ALA A 108 -9.85 13.58 9.27
CA ALA A 108 -9.72 12.64 8.16
C ALA A 108 -8.27 12.58 7.62
N MET A 109 -7.99 11.63 6.73
CA MET A 109 -6.78 11.61 5.93
C MET A 109 -6.68 12.88 5.07
N THR A 110 -5.46 13.28 4.77
CA THR A 110 -5.21 14.53 4.03
C THR A 110 -5.54 14.40 2.54
N GLY A 111 -5.91 15.52 1.94
CA GLY A 111 -6.04 15.63 0.48
C GLY A 111 -4.73 15.27 -0.24
N VAL A 112 -3.56 15.68 0.28
CA VAL A 112 -2.25 15.32 -0.28
C VAL A 112 -2.04 13.80 -0.33
N MET A 113 -2.42 13.08 0.74
CA MET A 113 -2.36 11.62 0.74
C MET A 113 -3.34 11.02 -0.27
N LYS A 114 -4.58 11.55 -0.33
CA LYS A 114 -5.62 11.06 -1.25
C LYS A 114 -5.22 11.25 -2.71
N THR A 115 -4.73 12.44 -3.07
CA THR A 115 -4.30 12.77 -4.43
C THR A 115 -3.21 11.83 -4.91
N GLN A 116 -2.22 11.48 -4.07
CA GLN A 116 -1.22 10.47 -4.43
C GLN A 116 -1.87 9.13 -4.78
N ILE A 117 -2.80 8.62 -3.96
CA ILE A 117 -3.47 7.34 -4.22
C ILE A 117 -4.34 7.42 -5.49
N ASP A 118 -5.00 8.55 -5.73
CA ASP A 118 -5.87 8.75 -6.89
C ASP A 118 -5.10 8.74 -8.22
N TRP A 119 -3.81 9.10 -8.20
CA TRP A 119 -2.92 8.97 -9.36
C TRP A 119 -2.50 7.52 -9.65
N ILE A 120 -2.79 6.56 -8.76
CA ILE A 120 -2.43 5.16 -8.94
C ILE A 120 -3.62 4.41 -9.58
N PRO A 121 -3.52 4.01 -10.86
CA PRO A 121 -4.59 3.25 -11.50
C PRO A 121 -4.64 1.82 -10.97
N LEU A 122 -5.85 1.24 -10.89
CA LEU A 122 -6.02 -0.19 -10.61
C LEU A 122 -5.51 -1.08 -11.75
N SER A 123 -5.45 -0.55 -12.98
CA SER A 123 -5.12 -1.28 -14.20
C SER A 123 -4.42 -0.38 -15.21
N LEU A 124 -3.29 -0.86 -15.76
CA LEU A 124 -2.60 -0.30 -16.92
C LEU A 124 -2.47 -1.42 -17.96
N GLY A 125 -3.48 -1.54 -18.83
CA GLY A 125 -3.61 -2.69 -19.72
C GLY A 125 -3.69 -3.99 -18.92
N ALA A 126 -2.70 -4.87 -19.07
CA ALA A 126 -2.60 -6.12 -18.32
C ALA A 126 -1.97 -5.96 -16.93
N VAL A 127 -1.27 -4.86 -16.64
CA VAL A 127 -0.55 -4.65 -15.37
C VAL A 127 -1.51 -4.15 -14.29
N ARG A 128 -1.32 -4.60 -13.05
CA ARG A 128 -2.08 -4.18 -11.86
C ARG A 128 -1.09 -3.60 -10.83
N PRO A 129 -0.76 -2.29 -10.89
CA PRO A 129 0.41 -1.73 -10.19
C PRO A 129 0.47 -1.94 -8.68
N SER A 130 -0.67 -1.98 -7.99
CA SER A 130 -0.77 -2.15 -6.53
C SER A 130 -1.20 -3.55 -6.08
N GLN A 131 -1.70 -4.39 -6.99
CA GLN A 131 -2.40 -5.60 -6.60
C GLN A 131 -1.45 -6.63 -5.96
N GLY A 132 -1.84 -7.19 -4.81
CA GLY A 132 -1.08 -8.24 -4.12
C GLY A 132 0.13 -7.74 -3.32
N LYS A 133 0.48 -6.45 -3.43
CA LYS A 133 1.56 -5.83 -2.65
C LYS A 133 1.13 -5.62 -1.21
N THR A 134 2.09 -5.58 -0.28
CA THR A 134 1.81 -5.34 1.15
C THR A 134 1.64 -3.85 1.44
N LEU A 135 0.89 -3.53 2.49
CA LEU A 135 0.67 -2.15 2.93
C LEU A 135 0.69 -2.04 4.45
N ALA A 136 1.48 -1.11 4.99
CA ALA A 136 1.35 -0.59 6.34
C ALA A 136 0.73 0.82 6.30
N VAL A 137 -0.18 1.10 7.23
CA VAL A 137 -0.81 2.42 7.36
C VAL A 137 -0.42 3.07 8.67
N MET A 138 -0.14 4.37 8.60
CA MET A 138 0.31 5.19 9.72
C MET A 138 -0.44 6.53 9.71
N GLN A 139 -0.63 7.11 10.89
CA GLN A 139 -1.04 8.51 11.02
C GLN A 139 -0.29 9.28 12.09
N VAL A 140 -0.34 10.61 11.96
CA VAL A 140 0.07 11.56 12.99
C VAL A 140 -1.05 12.54 13.29
N CYS A 141 -1.21 12.91 14.56
CA CYS A 141 -2.20 13.88 15.03
C CYS A 141 -1.51 15.03 15.75
N GLY A 142 -2.04 16.25 15.59
CA GLY A 142 -1.66 17.39 16.45
C GLY A 142 -2.34 17.36 17.83
N GLY A 143 -3.46 16.64 17.97
CA GLY A 143 -4.24 16.54 19.20
C GLY A 143 -4.13 15.18 19.87
N SER A 144 -5.13 14.85 20.70
CA SER A 144 -5.31 13.52 21.30
C SER A 144 -5.34 12.41 20.26
N GLN A 145 -5.10 11.17 20.71
CA GLN A 145 -5.06 10.01 19.84
C GLN A 145 -6.39 9.84 19.08
N SER A 146 -6.27 9.49 17.81
CA SER A 146 -7.37 9.21 16.89
C SER A 146 -6.95 8.08 15.95
N PHE A 147 -7.90 7.53 15.21
CA PHE A 147 -7.65 6.47 14.22
C PHE A 147 -8.36 6.73 12.89
N ASN A 148 -8.93 7.93 12.69
CA ASN A 148 -9.78 8.17 11.53
C ASN A 148 -8.99 8.07 10.22
N ALA A 149 -7.79 8.65 10.16
CA ALA A 149 -6.97 8.60 8.96
C ALA A 149 -6.51 7.17 8.64
N VAL A 150 -6.00 6.39 9.61
CA VAL A 150 -5.60 4.98 9.37
C VAL A 150 -6.79 4.09 9.02
N ASN A 151 -7.98 4.35 9.58
CA ASN A 151 -9.19 3.62 9.20
C ASN A 151 -9.54 3.89 7.72
N GLN A 152 -9.49 5.14 7.27
CA GLN A 152 -9.72 5.50 5.87
C GLN A 152 -8.65 4.89 4.95
N LEU A 153 -7.37 4.96 5.34
CA LEU A 153 -6.27 4.37 4.57
C LEU A 153 -6.36 2.85 4.47
N ARG A 154 -6.75 2.16 5.54
CA ARG A 154 -6.96 0.69 5.53
C ARG A 154 -8.04 0.29 4.55
N ILE A 155 -9.13 1.06 4.53
CA ILE A 155 -10.21 0.87 3.59
C ILE A 155 -9.74 1.14 2.14
N LEU A 156 -8.95 2.20 1.91
CA LEU A 156 -8.32 2.43 0.60
C LEU A 156 -7.38 1.31 0.19
N GLY A 157 -6.59 0.76 1.11
CA GLY A 157 -5.71 -0.38 0.86
C GLY A 157 -6.47 -1.58 0.28
N ARG A 158 -7.63 -1.89 0.86
CA ARG A 158 -8.54 -2.92 0.32
C ARG A 158 -9.01 -2.60 -1.10
N TRP A 159 -9.40 -1.34 -1.35
CA TRP A 159 -9.82 -0.89 -2.70
C TRP A 159 -8.69 -1.04 -3.72
N MET A 160 -7.45 -0.76 -3.32
CA MET A 160 -6.24 -0.93 -4.13
C MET A 160 -5.76 -2.39 -4.25
N ARG A 161 -6.51 -3.34 -3.68
CA ARG A 161 -6.20 -4.79 -3.65
C ARG A 161 -4.83 -5.08 -3.00
N LEU A 162 -4.45 -4.30 -2.00
CA LEU A 162 -3.24 -4.46 -1.19
C LEU A 162 -3.48 -5.41 -0.01
N VAL A 163 -2.45 -6.14 0.39
CA VAL A 163 -2.42 -6.90 1.65
C VAL A 163 -2.08 -5.92 2.78
N THR A 164 -3.10 -5.28 3.34
CA THR A 164 -2.91 -4.33 4.44
C THR A 164 -2.67 -5.08 5.74
N ILE A 165 -1.46 -4.95 6.30
CA ILE A 165 -1.07 -5.70 7.49
C ILE A 165 -1.96 -5.33 8.70
N PRO A 166 -2.17 -6.25 9.67
CA PRO A 166 -2.99 -5.99 10.84
C PRO A 166 -2.54 -4.79 11.66
N ASN A 167 -1.25 -4.68 11.95
CA ASN A 167 -0.71 -3.64 12.82
C ASN A 167 -0.68 -2.27 12.14
N GLN A 168 -0.72 -1.19 12.93
CA GLN A 168 -0.73 0.19 12.45
C GLN A 168 -0.21 1.16 13.50
N SER A 169 0.27 2.33 13.06
CA SER A 169 0.75 3.38 13.96
C SER A 169 -0.16 4.62 13.95
N SER A 170 -0.45 5.16 15.13
CA SER A 170 -1.13 6.45 15.30
C SER A 170 -0.44 7.26 16.41
N ILE A 171 0.33 8.27 16.00
CA ILE A 171 1.15 9.10 16.88
C ILE A 171 0.35 10.34 17.28
N ALA A 172 -0.11 10.37 18.54
CA ALA A 172 -0.83 11.51 19.09
C ALA A 172 0.12 12.65 19.46
N LYS A 173 -0.37 13.90 19.43
CA LYS A 173 0.39 15.11 19.77
C LYS A 173 1.82 15.07 19.22
N ALA A 174 1.96 14.73 17.93
CA ALA A 174 3.23 14.33 17.33
C ALA A 174 4.36 15.35 17.53
N PHE A 175 4.04 16.64 17.66
CA PHE A 175 5.02 17.69 17.98
C PHE A 175 5.80 17.48 19.30
N MET A 176 5.30 16.66 20.23
CA MET A 176 6.01 16.31 21.46
C MET A 176 6.94 15.09 21.29
N GLU A 177 6.67 14.26 20.29
CA GLU A 177 7.35 12.98 20.04
C GLU A 177 8.60 13.12 19.17
N PHE A 178 8.82 14.29 18.57
CA PHE A 178 10.04 14.60 17.81
C PHE A 178 10.88 15.63 18.58
N ASP A 179 12.21 15.49 18.51
CA ASP A 179 13.17 16.41 19.11
C ASP A 179 13.53 17.58 18.15
N ASP A 180 14.54 18.36 18.53
CA ASP A 180 14.98 19.52 17.76
C ASP A 180 15.77 19.14 16.49
N ASP A 181 16.29 17.90 16.43
CA ASP A 181 16.95 17.32 15.25
C ASP A 181 15.94 16.58 14.34
N ASP A 182 14.64 16.75 14.60
CA ASP A 182 13.55 16.12 13.88
C ASP A 182 13.62 14.57 13.93
N ARG A 183 14.20 14.02 14.99
CA ARG A 183 14.23 12.58 15.28
C ARG A 183 13.14 12.21 16.28
N MET A 184 12.55 11.04 16.07
CA MET A 184 11.53 10.55 16.98
C MET A 184 12.17 10.07 18.29
N LYS A 185 11.64 10.55 19.42
CA LYS A 185 12.11 10.21 20.77
C LYS A 185 11.75 8.76 21.12
N PRO A 186 12.49 8.11 22.03
CA PRO A 186 12.07 6.84 22.61
C PRO A 186 10.71 6.99 23.30
N SER A 187 9.71 6.26 22.82
CA SER A 187 8.37 6.25 23.40
C SER A 187 7.60 5.02 22.93
N PRO A 188 6.46 4.68 23.56
CA PRO A 188 5.59 3.59 23.09
C PRO A 188 5.13 3.76 21.63
N TYR A 189 5.11 4.99 21.11
CA TYR A 189 4.82 5.24 19.69
C TYR A 189 5.96 4.80 18.77
N TYR A 190 7.21 4.97 19.21
CA TYR A 190 8.37 4.50 18.47
C TYR A 190 8.46 2.96 18.50
N ASP A 191 8.20 2.34 19.65
CA ASP A 191 8.12 0.87 19.76
C ASP A 191 7.05 0.31 18.81
N ARG A 192 5.85 0.93 18.80
CA ARG A 192 4.81 0.57 17.84
C ARG A 192 5.25 0.78 16.39
N LEU A 193 5.99 1.83 16.08
CA LEU A 193 6.52 2.05 14.74
C LEU A 193 7.46 0.91 14.32
N VAL A 194 8.32 0.45 15.22
CA VAL A 194 9.19 -0.72 15.01
C VAL A 194 8.36 -1.98 14.75
N ASP A 195 7.35 -2.28 15.57
CA ASP A 195 6.47 -3.43 15.39
C ASP A 195 5.81 -3.45 14.00
N VAL A 196 5.31 -2.29 13.55
CA VAL A 196 4.62 -2.17 12.25
C VAL A 196 5.59 -2.40 11.10
N MET A 197 6.82 -1.86 11.17
CA MET A 197 7.83 -2.06 10.12
C MET A 197 8.35 -3.50 10.11
N GLU A 198 8.53 -4.12 11.27
CA GLU A 198 8.90 -5.52 11.37
C GLU A 198 7.82 -6.42 10.75
N GLU A 199 6.55 -6.20 11.09
CA GLU A 199 5.43 -6.94 10.54
C GLU A 199 5.33 -6.74 9.02
N LEU A 200 5.49 -5.51 8.53
CA LEU A 200 5.50 -5.23 7.09
C LEU A 200 6.60 -6.03 6.37
N MET A 201 7.80 -6.09 6.93
CA MET A 201 8.91 -6.87 6.36
C MET A 201 8.57 -8.37 6.29
N LYS A 202 8.08 -8.93 7.39
CA LYS A 202 7.69 -10.35 7.47
C LYS A 202 6.62 -10.69 6.43
N PHE A 203 5.56 -9.88 6.34
CA PHE A 203 4.50 -10.09 5.37
C PHE A 203 4.99 -9.94 3.93
N THR A 204 5.84 -8.95 3.65
CA THR A 204 6.37 -8.72 2.29
C THR A 204 7.20 -9.91 1.81
N LEU A 205 8.10 -10.41 2.68
CA LEU A 205 8.88 -11.61 2.40
C LEU A 205 7.98 -12.85 2.22
N LEU A 206 6.92 -12.96 3.02
CA LEU A 206 5.98 -14.08 2.93
C LEU A 206 5.18 -14.08 1.63
N THR A 207 4.78 -12.91 1.11
CA THR A 207 3.81 -12.84 0.00
C THR A 207 4.42 -12.54 -1.36
N ARG A 208 5.57 -11.85 -1.44
CA ARG A 208 6.11 -11.34 -2.72
C ARG A 208 6.35 -12.44 -3.77
N ASP A 209 6.93 -13.57 -3.37
CA ASP A 209 7.33 -14.65 -4.31
C ASP A 209 6.17 -15.55 -4.75
N ARG A 210 4.97 -15.31 -4.22
CA ARG A 210 3.74 -16.04 -4.57
C ARG A 210 2.59 -15.09 -4.94
N ALA A 211 2.89 -13.81 -5.17
CA ALA A 211 1.88 -12.79 -5.43
C ALA A 211 0.99 -13.15 -6.63
N ASP A 212 1.60 -13.62 -7.73
CA ASP A 212 0.87 -14.02 -8.94
C ASP A 212 -0.12 -15.16 -8.67
N TYR A 213 0.25 -16.13 -7.82
CA TYR A 213 -0.64 -17.22 -7.43
C TYR A 213 -1.76 -16.76 -6.49
N LEU A 214 -1.44 -15.88 -5.53
CA LEU A 214 -2.44 -15.32 -4.59
C LEU A 214 -3.52 -14.49 -5.30
N VAL A 215 -3.21 -13.95 -6.48
CA VAL A 215 -4.13 -13.11 -7.25
C VAL A 215 -4.71 -13.80 -8.49
N ASP A 216 -4.43 -15.10 -8.66
CA ASP A 216 -5.07 -15.96 -9.66
C ASP A 216 -6.50 -16.32 -9.19
N ARG A 217 -7.48 -15.55 -9.66
CA ARG A 217 -8.88 -15.64 -9.21
C ARG A 217 -9.71 -16.55 -10.10
N TYR A 218 -10.49 -17.43 -9.48
CA TYR A 218 -11.49 -18.26 -10.16
C TYR A 218 -12.38 -17.48 -11.13
N SER A 219 -12.89 -16.31 -10.71
CA SER A 219 -13.75 -15.47 -11.55
C SER A 219 -13.05 -14.92 -12.80
N GLU A 220 -11.73 -14.72 -12.72
CA GLU A 220 -10.90 -14.23 -13.83
C GLU A 220 -10.54 -15.39 -14.77
N ARG A 221 -10.32 -16.61 -14.24
CA ARG A 221 -10.14 -17.84 -15.05
C ARG A 221 -11.40 -18.23 -15.82
N LYS A 222 -12.57 -18.05 -15.19
CA LYS A 222 -13.88 -18.36 -15.80
C LYS A 222 -14.19 -17.44 -17.00
N GLU A 223 -13.63 -16.24 -17.02
CA GLU A 223 -13.93 -15.26 -18.06
C GLU A 223 -12.97 -15.42 -19.24
N SER A 224 -13.50 -15.72 -20.43
CA SER A 224 -12.65 -15.77 -21.63
C SER A 224 -12.09 -14.38 -21.96
N ALA A 225 -10.93 -14.30 -22.62
CA ALA A 225 -10.35 -13.02 -23.04
C ALA A 225 -11.34 -12.17 -23.87
N GLU A 226 -12.20 -12.81 -24.67
CA GLU A 226 -13.28 -12.14 -25.41
C GLU A 226 -14.41 -11.62 -24.50
N GLN A 227 -14.78 -12.36 -23.45
CA GLN A 227 -15.80 -11.94 -22.48
C GLN A 227 -15.29 -10.80 -21.59
N LEU A 228 -14.03 -10.86 -21.17
CA LEU A 228 -13.36 -9.79 -20.43
C LEU A 228 -13.29 -8.51 -21.26
N SER A 229 -12.89 -8.61 -22.53
CA SER A 229 -12.90 -7.48 -23.46
C SER A 229 -14.31 -6.90 -23.65
N LYS A 230 -15.34 -7.74 -23.79
CA LYS A 230 -16.74 -7.30 -23.89
C LYS A 230 -17.23 -6.61 -22.61
N ARG A 231 -16.89 -7.10 -21.42
CA ARG A 231 -17.31 -6.51 -20.13
C ARG A 231 -16.62 -5.17 -19.85
N VAL A 232 -15.31 -5.08 -20.11
CA VAL A 232 -14.53 -3.85 -19.89
C VAL A 232 -14.91 -2.76 -20.90
N ASN A 233 -15.30 -3.15 -22.11
CA ASN A 233 -15.72 -2.21 -23.17
C ASN A 233 -17.24 -1.99 -23.26
N GLN A 234 -18.04 -2.55 -22.34
CA GLN A 234 -19.46 -2.16 -22.22
C GLN A 234 -19.49 -0.70 -21.78
N ARG A 235 -19.93 0.18 -22.69
CA ARG A 235 -20.23 1.59 -22.39
C ARG A 235 -21.09 1.64 -21.13
N ALA A 236 -20.60 2.36 -20.13
CA ALA A 236 -21.23 2.54 -18.83
C ALA A 236 -22.75 2.67 -18.96
N ILE A 237 -23.47 1.97 -18.08
CA ILE A 237 -24.90 2.23 -17.82
C ILE A 237 -25.01 3.61 -17.18
#